data_AF-A0A2A5MAG2-F1
#
_entry.id   AF-A0A2A5MAG2-F1
#
_cell.length_a   1.000
_cell.length_b   1.000
_cell.length_c   1.000
_cell.angle_alpha   90.00
_cell.angle_beta   90.00
_cell.angle_gamma   90.00
#
_symmetry.space_group_name_H-M   'P 1'
#
loop_
_entity.id
_entity.type
_entity.pdbx_description
1 polymer ?
#
loop_
_entity_poly.entity_id
_entity_poly.type
_entity_poly.pdbx_seq_one_letter_code
_entity_poly.pdbx_strand_id
1 'polypeptide(L)'
;DKKGGIIISGGSVSSSSGGSGIVNQGNGSIAGEIKVENGGSVEGGITNTGSGSISGNIVVEDGGKLDSITNTSNSNTGISGSITNNSD
;
A
#
# COMPACT_ATOMS: atom_id res chain seq x y z
N ASP A 1 11.35 15.12 9.42
CA ASP A 1 10.22 15.49 8.52
C ASP A 1 9.32 14.31 8.28
N LYS A 2 8.12 14.31 8.86
CA LYS A 2 7.12 13.30 8.55
C LYS A 2 6.55 13.65 7.17
N LYS A 3 7.09 13.06 6.10
CA LYS A 3 6.38 13.05 4.82
C LYS A 3 5.05 12.35 5.08
N GLY A 4 3.94 13.01 4.78
CA GLY A 4 2.61 12.43 4.97
C GLY A 4 2.53 11.06 4.29
N GLY A 5 1.85 10.11 4.93
CA GLY A 5 1.69 8.73 4.47
C GLY A 5 0.26 8.25 4.67
N ILE A 6 -0.01 7.02 4.23
CA ILE A 6 -1.28 6.33 4.47
C ILE A 6 -1.04 5.40 5.66
N ILE A 7 -1.76 5.63 6.76
CA ILE A 7 -1.67 4.77 7.96
C ILE A 7 -3.02 4.10 8.17
N ILE A 8 -3.01 2.77 8.25
CA ILE A 8 -4.18 1.94 8.50
C ILE A 8 -3.97 1.25 9.86
N SER A 9 -4.70 1.71 10.88
CA SER A 9 -4.54 1.24 12.27
C SER A 9 -5.88 0.72 12.83
N GLY A 10 -5.90 -0.52 13.31
CA GLY A 10 -7.06 -1.15 13.97
C GLY A 10 -8.30 -1.45 13.11
N GLY A 11 -8.43 -0.82 11.94
CA GLY A 11 -9.52 -1.02 10.99
C GLY A 11 -9.06 -1.57 9.63
N SER A 12 -10.04 -1.94 8.79
CA SER A 12 -9.78 -2.42 7.42
C SER A 12 -10.03 -1.33 6.38
N VAL A 13 -9.20 -1.32 5.33
CA VAL A 13 -9.50 -0.68 4.05
C VAL A 13 -9.81 -1.78 3.04
N SER A 14 -11.00 -1.73 2.44
CA SER A 14 -11.49 -2.74 1.51
C SER A 14 -12.35 -2.15 0.40
N SER A 15 -12.42 -2.87 -0.73
CA SER A 15 -13.32 -2.55 -1.84
C SER A 15 -14.64 -3.32 -1.69
N SER A 16 -15.77 -2.61 -1.70
CA SER A 16 -17.10 -3.22 -1.57
C SER A 16 -17.51 -4.06 -2.78
N SER A 17 -16.88 -3.86 -3.94
CA SER A 17 -17.12 -4.60 -5.18
C SER A 17 -16.08 -5.70 -5.46
N GLY A 18 -15.21 -5.99 -4.48
CA GLY A 18 -14.03 -6.83 -4.67
C GLY A 18 -12.87 -6.05 -5.30
N GLY A 19 -11.67 -6.63 -5.23
CA GLY A 19 -10.42 -5.98 -5.65
C GLY A 19 -9.61 -5.42 -4.48
N SER A 20 -8.62 -4.58 -4.80
CA SER A 20 -7.67 -4.05 -3.82
C SER A 20 -8.24 -2.90 -2.99
N GLY A 21 -7.92 -2.88 -1.69
CA GLY A 21 -8.26 -1.77 -0.80
C GLY A 21 -7.53 -0.48 -1.16
N ILE A 22 -6.29 -0.57 -1.65
CA ILE A 22 -5.53 0.58 -2.16
C ILE A 22 -5.28 0.40 -3.65
N VAL A 23 -5.65 1.41 -4.44
CA VAL A 23 -5.59 1.37 -5.90
C VAL A 23 -4.92 2.64 -6.41
N ASN A 24 -3.71 2.50 -6.95
CA ASN A 24 -2.98 3.56 -7.64
C ASN A 24 -2.94 3.27 -9.15
N GLN A 25 -3.61 4.09 -9.95
CA GLN A 25 -3.76 3.85 -11.39
C GLN A 25 -3.46 5.13 -12.20
N GLY A 26 -3.34 4.97 -13.52
CA GLY A 26 -3.07 6.09 -14.42
C GLY A 26 -1.71 6.71 -14.13
N ASN A 27 -1.65 8.02 -13.88
CA ASN A 27 -0.41 8.73 -13.51
C ASN A 27 -0.35 9.05 -12.00
N GLY A 28 -1.10 8.31 -11.16
CA GLY A 28 -1.17 8.53 -9.72
C GLY A 28 0.17 8.28 -9.01
N SER A 29 0.42 9.01 -7.91
CA SER A 29 1.65 8.86 -7.13
C SER A 29 1.38 8.81 -5.64
N ILE A 30 1.91 7.78 -4.98
CA ILE A 30 1.92 7.64 -3.52
C ILE A 30 3.38 7.73 -3.07
N ALA A 31 3.79 8.93 -2.64
CA ALA A 31 5.18 9.18 -2.23
C ALA A 31 5.45 8.91 -0.74
N GLY A 32 4.39 8.91 0.08
CA GLY A 32 4.43 8.64 1.51
C GLY A 32 4.50 7.16 1.82
N GLU A 33 4.94 6.83 3.04
CA GLU A 33 4.85 5.47 3.58
C GLU A 33 3.39 4.99 3.57
N ILE A 34 3.17 3.74 3.19
CA ILE A 34 1.92 3.00 3.40
C ILE A 34 2.18 2.07 4.57
N LYS A 35 1.59 2.37 5.72
CA LYS A 35 1.75 1.58 6.94
C LYS A 35 0.44 0.91 7.34
N VAL A 36 0.51 -0.38 7.67
CA VAL A 36 -0.58 -1.16 8.26
C VAL A 36 -0.14 -1.65 9.64
N GLU A 37 -0.79 -1.16 10.69
CA GLU A 37 -0.38 -1.37 12.07
C GLU A 37 -1.56 -1.68 13.02
N ASN A 38 -1.26 -2.09 14.26
CA ASN A 38 -2.24 -2.28 15.34
C ASN A 38 -3.46 -3.13 14.95
N GLY A 39 -3.25 -4.24 14.24
CA GLY A 39 -4.34 -5.11 13.76
C GLY A 39 -5.14 -4.56 12.56
N GLY A 40 -4.71 -3.45 11.96
CA GLY A 40 -5.31 -2.91 10.74
C GLY A 40 -5.13 -3.84 9.54
N SER A 41 -5.92 -3.65 8.48
CA SER A 41 -5.87 -4.51 7.30
C SER A 41 -6.08 -3.76 5.99
N VAL A 42 -5.38 -4.17 4.93
CA VAL A 42 -5.67 -3.76 3.55
C VAL A 42 -6.11 -4.99 2.77
N GLU A 43 -7.43 -5.17 2.69
CA GLU A 43 -8.07 -6.32 2.08
C GLU A 43 -7.96 -6.24 0.55
N GLY A 44 -7.65 -7.37 -0.09
CA GLY A 44 -7.34 -7.43 -1.52
C GLY A 44 -6.03 -6.71 -1.90
N GLY A 45 -5.31 -6.15 -0.93
CA GLY A 45 -3.97 -5.63 -1.11
C GLY A 45 -3.86 -4.24 -1.73
N ILE A 46 -2.69 -3.98 -2.30
CA ILE A 46 -2.33 -2.75 -3.02
C ILE A 46 -2.19 -3.08 -4.50
N THR A 47 -2.89 -2.36 -5.37
CA THR A 47 -2.74 -2.46 -6.83
C THR A 47 -2.11 -1.18 -7.38
N ASN A 48 -1.02 -1.32 -8.15
CA ASN A 48 -0.35 -0.24 -8.87
C ASN A 48 -0.33 -0.54 -10.39
N THR A 49 -1.03 0.26 -11.19
CA THR A 49 -1.14 0.06 -12.65
C THR A 49 -0.93 1.36 -13.45
N GLY A 50 -0.81 1.24 -14.77
CA GLY A 50 -0.53 2.38 -15.65
C GLY A 50 0.85 2.96 -15.40
N SER A 51 1.01 4.28 -15.49
CA SER A 51 2.26 4.97 -15.14
C SER A 51 2.37 5.28 -13.64
N GLY A 52 1.51 4.67 -12.81
CA GLY A 52 1.43 4.93 -11.38
C GLY A 52 2.74 4.61 -10.66
N SER A 53 3.07 5.43 -9.65
CA SER A 53 4.24 5.23 -8.80
C SER A 53 3.90 5.15 -7.32
N ILE A 54 4.51 4.22 -6.61
CA ILE A 54 4.56 4.19 -5.15
C ILE A 54 6.03 4.33 -4.76
N SER A 55 6.43 5.48 -4.23
CA SER A 55 7.83 5.75 -3.89
C SER A 55 8.13 5.71 -2.39
N GLY A 56 7.11 5.54 -1.56
CA GLY A 56 7.26 5.35 -0.13
C GLY A 56 7.38 3.88 0.24
N ASN A 57 7.83 3.61 1.47
CA ASN A 57 7.90 2.26 2.00
C ASN A 57 6.49 1.69 2.19
N ILE A 58 6.37 0.37 2.09
CA ILE A 58 5.18 -0.38 2.48
C ILE A 58 5.56 -1.17 3.72
N VAL A 59 4.97 -0.83 4.87
CA VAL A 59 5.32 -1.39 6.17
C VAL A 59 4.08 -2.05 6.78
N VAL A 60 4.24 -3.29 7.23
CA VAL A 60 3.22 -4.01 8.00
C VAL A 60 3.84 -4.34 9.36
N GLU A 61 3.22 -3.92 10.45
CA GLU A 61 3.74 -4.15 11.81
C GLU A 61 2.60 -4.29 12.83
N ASP A 62 2.91 -4.65 14.08
CA ASP A 62 1.95 -4.69 15.20
C ASP A 62 0.63 -5.43 14.89
N GLY A 63 0.74 -6.64 14.33
CA GLY A 63 -0.42 -7.47 13.92
C GLY A 63 -1.20 -6.97 12.70
N GLY A 64 -0.71 -5.94 12.00
CA GLY A 64 -1.27 -5.46 10.75
C GLY A 64 -1.26 -6.53 9.64
N LYS A 65 -2.13 -6.38 8.64
CA LYS A 65 -2.30 -7.35 7.54
C LYS A 65 -2.36 -6.69 6.17
N LEU A 66 -1.62 -7.25 5.22
CA LEU A 66 -1.66 -6.85 3.81
C LEU A 66 -1.74 -8.11 2.95
N ASP A 67 -2.83 -8.25 2.20
CA ASP A 67 -3.10 -9.49 1.45
C ASP A 67 -2.13 -9.69 0.27
N SER A 68 -1.91 -8.63 -0.53
CA SER A 68 -1.07 -8.71 -1.72
C SER A 68 -0.55 -7.33 -2.14
N ILE A 69 0.48 -7.35 -2.99
CA ILE A 69 0.91 -6.18 -3.76
C ILE A 69 0.96 -6.61 -5.22
N THR A 70 0.10 -6.01 -6.05
CA THR A 70 0.05 -6.26 -7.49
C THR A 70 0.57 -5.03 -8.21
N ASN A 71 1.76 -5.13 -8.80
CA ASN A 71 2.32 -4.08 -9.65
C ASN A 71 2.35 -4.51 -11.10
N THR A 72 1.58 -3.83 -11.94
CA THR A 72 1.60 -3.98 -13.41
C THR A 72 1.88 -2.64 -14.10
N SER A 73 2.49 -1.70 -13.38
CA SER A 73 2.82 -0.40 -13.94
C SER A 73 3.79 -0.50 -15.11
N ASN A 74 3.63 0.37 -16.10
CA ASN A 74 4.59 0.59 -17.18
C ASN A 74 5.58 1.74 -16.87
N SER A 75 5.54 2.31 -15.66
CA SER A 75 6.51 3.29 -15.16
C SER A 75 7.84 2.61 -14.79
N ASN A 76 8.95 3.28 -15.07
CA ASN A 76 10.30 2.82 -14.70
C ASN A 76 10.50 2.64 -13.18
N THR A 77 9.68 3.29 -12.35
CA THR A 77 9.82 3.22 -10.90
C THR A 77 8.69 2.48 -10.21
N GLY A 78 7.61 2.11 -10.92
CA GLY A 78 6.41 1.41 -10.43
C GLY A 78 6.18 1.41 -8.92
N ILE A 79 6.88 0.52 -8.22
CA ILE A 79 7.08 0.61 -6.78
C ILE A 79 8.58 0.75 -6.47
N SER A 80 8.96 1.83 -5.80
CA SER A 80 10.32 2.10 -5.33
C SER A 80 10.29 2.40 -3.82
N GLY A 81 11.10 1.73 -3.02
CA GLY A 81 11.05 1.79 -1.56
C GLY A 81 11.28 0.40 -0.97
N SER A 82 11.20 0.26 0.35
CA SER A 82 11.23 -1.06 0.99
C SER A 82 9.82 -1.60 1.21
N ILE A 83 9.69 -2.92 1.09
CA ILE A 83 8.55 -3.66 1.64
C ILE A 83 9.07 -4.33 2.91
N THR A 84 8.47 -4.00 4.04
CA THR A 84 8.88 -4.50 5.35
C THR A 84 7.69 -5.13 6.04
N ASN A 85 7.88 -6.35 6.55
CA ASN A 85 6.90 -7.02 7.39
C ASN A 85 7.53 -7.33 8.75
N ASN A 86 7.05 -6.63 9.77
CA ASN A 86 7.36 -6.80 11.19
C ASN A 86 6.06 -7.09 11.98
N SER A 87 5.08 -7.77 11.37
CA SER A 87 3.76 -8.01 11.98
C SER A 87 3.73 -9.07 13.09
N ASP A 88 4.91 -9.51 13.56
CA ASP A 88 5.08 -10.49 14.63
C ASP A 88 4.49 -10.02 15.97
#